data_AF-A0A2V7HZ12-F1
#
_entry.id   AF-A0A2V7HZ12-F1
#
_cell.length_a   1.000
_cell.length_b   1.000
_cell.length_c   1.000
_cell.angle_alpha   90.00
_cell.angle_beta   90.00
_cell.angle_gamma   90.00
#
_symmetry.space_group_name_H-M   'P 1'
#
loop_
_entity.id
_entity.type
_entity.pdbx_description
1 polymer ?
#
loop_
_entity_poly.entity_id
_entity_poly.type
_entity_poly.pdbx_seq_one_letter_code
_entity_poly.pdbx_strand_id
1 'polypeptide(L)' 'MTRVSRLCRKPHDAFGGEGARRSGGRWNHRGTPTVYTSATLSL' A
#
# COMPACT_ATOMS: atom_id res chain seq x y z
N MET A 1 1.57 14.98 -13.93
CA MET A 1 1.68 14.70 -12.48
C MET A 1 0.53 13.75 -12.12
N THR A 2 0.84 12.50 -11.80
CA THR A 2 -0.18 11.44 -11.62
C THR A 2 -0.62 11.36 -10.16
N ARG A 3 -1.93 11.37 -9.91
CA ARG A 3 -2.50 11.20 -8.56
C ARG A 3 -2.93 9.76 -8.34
N VAL A 4 -2.68 9.24 -7.14
CA VAL A 4 -3.11 7.92 -6.68
C VAL A 4 -3.68 8.02 -5.27
N SER A 5 -4.54 7.08 -4.90
CA SER A 5 -5.22 7.01 -3.61
C SER A 5 -4.83 5.76 -2.84
N ARG A 6 -4.82 5.84 -1.51
CA ARG A 6 -4.64 4.70 -0.61
C ARG A 6 -5.51 4.91 0.61
N LEU A 7 -6.25 3.87 0.98
CA LEU A 7 -6.97 3.83 2.24
C LEU A 7 -6.18 2.99 3.25
N CYS A 8 -5.90 3.57 4.42
CA CYS A 8 -5.22 2.88 5.52
C CYS A 8 -5.65 3.44 6.87
N ARG A 9 -5.46 2.67 7.94
CA ARG A 9 -5.70 3.16 9.30
C ARG A 9 -4.63 4.19 9.69
N LYS A 10 -5.03 5.18 10.48
CA LYS A 10 -4.19 6.29 10.96
C LYS A 10 -2.81 5.90 11.52
N PRO A 11 -2.60 4.75 12.20
CA PRO A 11 -1.28 4.39 12.72
C PRO A 11 -0.25 3.99 11.65
N HIS A 12 -0.64 3.88 10.37
CA HIS A 12 0.25 3.44 9.30
C HIS A 12 0.79 4.59 8.49
N ASP A 13 2.10 4.58 8.25
CA ASP A 13 2.76 5.52 7.35
C ASP A 13 2.22 5.42 5.92
N ALA A 14 2.10 6.57 5.25
CA ALA A 14 1.51 6.68 3.92
C ALA A 14 2.28 5.92 2.83
N PHE A 15 3.61 5.82 2.95
CA PHE A 15 4.47 5.25 1.89
C PHE A 15 5.43 4.13 2.37
N GLY A 16 5.34 3.71 3.63
CA GLY A 16 6.32 2.76 4.19
C GLY A 16 6.17 1.29 3.74
N GLY A 17 4.98 0.85 3.34
CA GLY A 17 4.77 -0.51 2.81
C GLY A 17 4.98 -1.67 3.80
N GLU A 18 5.15 -1.39 5.09
CA GLU A 18 5.49 -2.38 6.13
C GLU A 18 4.41 -3.45 6.31
N GLY A 19 3.13 -3.08 6.18
CA GLY A 19 2.03 -4.05 6.21
C GLY A 19 2.18 -5.13 5.14
N ALA A 20 2.38 -4.70 3.89
CA ALA A 20 2.58 -5.60 2.76
C ALA A 20 3.88 -6.42 2.89
N ARG A 21 4.94 -5.85 3.49
CA ARG A 21 6.18 -6.57 3.79
C ARG A 21 5.93 -7.77 4.72
N ARG A 22 5.16 -7.56 5.79
CA ARG A 22 4.90 -8.59 6.82
C ARG A 22 3.94 -9.67 6.33
N SER A 23 2.86 -9.28 5.66
CA SER A 23 1.82 -10.23 5.23
C SER A 23 2.08 -10.85 3.86
N GLY A 24 2.79 -10.15 2.97
CA GLY A 24 2.72 -10.39 1.53
C GLY A 24 1.41 -9.85 0.95
N GLY A 25 1.24 -10.00 -0.36
CA GLY A 25 0.01 -9.61 -1.06
C GLY A 25 -0.04 -10.24 -2.44
N ARG A 26 -1.08 -9.90 -3.20
CA ARG A 26 -1.27 -10.47 -4.55
C ARG A 26 -0.07 -10.22 -5.46
N TRP A 27 0.59 -9.08 -5.31
CA TRP A 27 1.66 -8.63 -6.19
C TRP A 27 3.03 -8.52 -5.49
N ASN A 28 3.16 -8.99 -4.24
CA ASN A 28 4.42 -8.95 -3.53
C ASN A 28 4.59 -10.16 -2.60
N HIS A 29 5.81 -10.69 -2.55
CA HIS A 29 6.18 -11.72 -1.58
C HIS A 29 6.38 -11.10 -0.18
N ARG A 30 6.21 -11.92 0.86
CA ARG A 30 6.62 -11.55 2.22
C ARG A 30 8.09 -11.16 2.24
N GLY A 31 8.44 -10.13 3.02
CA GLY A 31 9.77 -9.54 3.08
C GLY A 31 9.97 -8.36 2.12
N THR A 32 9.11 -8.18 1.12
CA THR A 32 9.20 -7.05 0.17
C THR A 32 8.21 -5.93 0.55
N PRO A 33 8.67 -4.72 0.93
CA PRO A 33 7.79 -3.61 1.24
C PRO A 33 7.10 -3.10 -0.02
N THR A 34 5.78 -2.87 0.04
CA THR A 34 5.01 -2.45 -1.15
C THR A 34 3.83 -1.53 -0.81
N VAL A 35 3.74 -0.47 -1.61
CA VAL A 35 2.67 0.53 -1.84
C VAL A 35 1.39 0.06 -2.55
N TYR A 36 0.33 -0.44 -1.91
CA TYR A 36 -0.94 -0.64 -2.64
C TYR A 36 -1.72 0.67 -2.77
N THR A 37 -2.01 1.08 -4.01
CA THR A 37 -2.75 2.28 -4.34
C THR A 37 -3.75 2.02 -5.46
N SER A 38 -4.76 2.86 -5.56
CA SER A 38 -5.72 2.91 -6.66
C SER A 38 -5.62 4.23 -7.44
N ALA A 39 -6.09 4.24 -8.68
CA ALA A 39 -6.14 5.46 -9.50
C ALA A 39 -7.24 6.43 -9.04
N THR A 40 -8.29 5.93 -8.40
CA THR A 40 -9.44 6.69 -7.90
C THR A 40 -9.70 6.33 -6.44
N LEU A 41 -10.28 7.26 -5.66
CA LEU A 41 -10.54 7.02 -4.24
C LEU A 41 -11.60 5.93 -3.97
N SER A 42 -12.50 5.71 -4.91
CA SER A 42 -13.59 4.74 -4.82
C SER A 42 -13.19 3.29 -5.09
N LEU A 43 -11.96 3.07 -5.55
CA LEU A 43 -11.39 1.75 -5.86
C LEU A 43 -10.45 1.32 -4.74
#